data_AF-A0A9E4AUM2-F1
#
_entry.id   AF-A0A9E4AUM2-F1
#
_cell.length_a   1.000
_cell.length_b   1.000
_cell.length_c   1.000
_cell.angle_alpha   90.00
_cell.angle_beta   90.00
_cell.angle_gamma   90.00
#
_symmetry.space_group_name_H-M   'P 1'
#
loop_
_entity.id
_entity.type
_entity.pdbx_description
1 polymer ?
#
loop_
_entity_poly.entity_id
_entity_poly.type
_entity_poly.pdbx_seq_one_letter_code
_entity_poly.pdbx_strand_id
1 'polypeptide(L)'
;RDGSTIPDKVRIQARSIYIPKIGWCNLRRKGGNPYPDGKPKQARVFRRHGKWFAVIAYDILAPEQVDNGREIGVDMNVVQVATSNHELICSGRDELERARLRLLAIKRRRYQRQVARRQLGSNRRRKAKRRLAKVSRRICHKRNRWAHDAARHVAGQTHTVAVEDLRVKQMAKSAKGSVDVPGRHVKKKAGLNRVILDTGWSQLRTMLAYKAGNFIQVDPRYTSQTCHVCGHVDPK
;
A
#
# COMPACT_ATOMS: atom_id res chain seq x y z
N ARG A 1 3.24 -1.26 -20.90
CA ARG A 1 3.88 -0.77 -19.64
C ARG A 1 5.19 -0.21 -20.12
N ASP A 2 5.28 1.10 -20.31
CA ASP A 2 6.41 1.71 -21.01
C ASP A 2 7.48 2.02 -19.96
N GLY A 3 8.52 1.19 -19.95
CA GLY A 3 9.65 1.39 -19.06
C GLY A 3 10.85 0.60 -19.53
N SER A 4 12.02 1.18 -19.30
CA SER A 4 13.31 0.61 -19.63
C SER A 4 14.08 0.37 -18.34
N THR A 5 14.72 -0.79 -18.26
CA THR A 5 15.70 -1.07 -17.22
C THR A 5 17.05 -0.57 -17.71
N ILE A 6 17.79 0.08 -16.83
CA ILE A 6 19.18 0.47 -17.02
C ILE A 6 19.98 -0.59 -16.24
N PRO A 7 20.51 -1.62 -16.93
CA PRO A 7 21.38 -2.60 -16.30
C PRO A 7 22.77 -1.98 -16.10
N ASP A 8 23.33 -2.18 -14.90
CA ASP A 8 24.68 -1.85 -14.42
C ASP A 8 25.22 -0.43 -14.73
N LYS A 9 26.13 0.07 -13.89
CA LYS A 9 26.69 1.44 -13.99
C LYS A 9 25.63 2.54 -13.90
N VAL A 10 24.64 2.39 -13.01
CA VAL A 10 23.71 3.49 -12.69
C VAL A 10 24.50 4.66 -12.11
N ARG A 11 24.55 5.79 -12.81
CA ARG A 11 25.26 6.99 -12.34
C ARG A 11 24.26 7.96 -11.73
N ILE A 12 24.48 8.32 -10.47
CA ILE A 12 23.67 9.28 -9.74
C ILE A 12 24.60 10.33 -9.15
N GLN A 13 24.25 11.59 -9.34
CA GLN A 13 24.98 12.74 -8.79
C GLN A 13 23.99 13.70 -8.18
N ALA A 14 24.11 13.94 -6.87
CA ALA A 14 23.24 14.83 -6.08
C ALA A 14 21.74 14.58 -6.33
N ARG A 15 21.15 15.29 -7.28
CA ARG A 15 19.72 15.25 -7.64
C ARG A 15 19.48 14.75 -9.06
N SER A 16 20.43 14.09 -9.68
CA SER A 16 20.36 13.70 -11.10
C SER A 16 20.72 12.23 -11.29
N ILE A 17 20.07 11.59 -12.25
CA ILE A 17 20.37 10.24 -12.71
C ILE A 17 20.77 10.29 -14.18
N TYR A 18 21.82 9.58 -14.56
CA TYR A 18 22.18 9.39 -15.95
C TYR A 18 21.31 8.28 -16.57
N ILE A 19 20.67 8.57 -17.69
CA ILE A 19 19.90 7.61 -18.46
C ILE A 19 20.59 7.41 -19.82
N PRO A 20 20.96 6.17 -20.21
CA PRO A 20 21.55 5.92 -21.52
C PRO A 20 20.71 6.52 -22.65
N LYS A 21 21.38 7.13 -23.65
CA LYS A 21 20.77 7.82 -24.81
C LYS A 21 20.00 9.11 -24.51
N ILE A 22 19.71 9.43 -23.24
CA ILE A 22 19.03 10.68 -22.85
C ILE A 22 20.01 11.65 -22.16
N GLY A 23 20.96 11.12 -21.37
CA GLY A 23 21.88 11.92 -20.57
C GLY A 23 21.39 12.15 -19.14
N TRP A 24 21.86 13.24 -18.52
CA TRP A 24 21.54 13.56 -17.13
C TRP A 24 20.12 14.10 -16.97
N CYS A 25 19.36 13.46 -16.07
CA CYS A 25 17.96 13.79 -15.80
C CYS A 25 17.77 14.15 -14.32
N ASN A 26 17.14 15.30 -14.05
CA ASN A 26 16.85 15.77 -12.70
C ASN A 26 15.76 14.92 -12.01
N LEU A 27 16.09 14.38 -10.84
CA LEU A 27 15.20 13.72 -9.91
C LEU A 27 14.45 14.76 -9.06
N ARG A 28 13.13 14.62 -9.04
CA ARG A 28 12.25 15.42 -8.18
C ARG A 28 12.15 14.82 -6.77
N ARG A 29 13.28 14.72 -6.06
CA ARG A 29 13.36 14.33 -4.64
C ARG A 29 14.01 15.44 -3.82
N LYS A 30 13.32 15.95 -2.79
CA LYS A 30 13.96 16.85 -1.81
C LYS A 30 15.03 16.04 -1.05
N GLY A 31 16.24 16.57 -0.91
CA GLY A 31 17.36 15.89 -0.25
C GLY A 31 18.20 14.95 -1.14
N GLY A 32 18.09 14.98 -2.47
CA GLY A 32 19.03 14.28 -3.36
C GLY A 32 19.00 12.76 -3.30
N ASN A 33 20.16 12.10 -3.39
CA ASN A 33 20.33 10.66 -3.22
C ASN A 33 20.08 10.26 -1.75
N PRO A 34 19.10 9.36 -1.43
CA PRO A 34 18.87 8.89 -0.07
C PRO A 34 20.04 8.14 0.56
N TYR A 35 20.85 7.49 -0.26
CA TYR A 35 21.91 6.59 0.16
C TYR A 35 23.22 7.07 -0.50
N PRO A 36 23.82 8.16 -0.01
CA PRO A 36 25.04 8.71 -0.59
C PRO A 36 26.18 7.68 -0.57
N ASP A 37 26.25 6.86 0.47
CA ASP A 37 27.26 5.80 0.64
C ASP A 37 26.85 4.47 0.00
N GLY A 38 25.61 4.37 -0.49
CA GLY A 38 25.08 3.18 -1.14
C GLY A 38 25.52 3.06 -2.59
N LYS A 39 25.86 1.85 -3.05
CA LYS A 39 26.25 1.59 -4.43
C LYS A 39 25.00 1.30 -5.28
N PRO A 40 24.60 2.16 -6.23
CA PRO A 40 23.43 1.90 -7.07
C PRO A 40 23.71 0.75 -8.06
N LYS A 41 22.89 -0.31 -8.01
CA LYS A 41 23.03 -1.52 -8.86
C LYS A 41 22.22 -1.43 -10.14
N GLN A 42 20.93 -1.11 -10.01
CA GLN A 42 19.99 -1.14 -11.12
C GLN A 42 19.01 0.02 -11.01
N ALA A 43 18.64 0.62 -12.15
CA ALA A 43 17.59 1.62 -12.20
C ALA A 43 16.54 1.23 -13.23
N ARG A 44 15.26 1.31 -12.85
CA ARG A 44 14.14 1.14 -13.76
C ARG A 44 13.42 2.47 -13.93
N VAL A 45 13.40 2.97 -15.16
CA VAL A 45 12.68 4.20 -15.52
C VAL A 45 11.37 3.82 -16.21
N PHE A 46 10.25 4.32 -15.71
CA PHE A 46 8.95 4.02 -16.28
C PHE A 46 7.97 5.19 -16.18
N ARG A 47 6.98 5.19 -17.07
CA ARG A 47 5.92 6.20 -17.06
C ARG A 47 4.65 5.64 -16.41
N ARG A 48 4.15 6.33 -15.38
CA ARG A 48 2.89 5.98 -14.72
C ARG A 48 2.07 7.23 -14.42
N HIS A 49 0.76 7.18 -14.70
CA HIS A 49 -0.17 8.30 -14.42
C HIS A 49 0.31 9.67 -14.96
N GLY A 50 0.94 9.67 -16.13
CA GLY A 50 1.43 10.89 -16.80
C GLY A 50 2.71 11.49 -16.20
N LYS A 51 3.40 10.76 -15.32
CA LYS A 51 4.70 11.15 -14.75
C LYS A 51 5.75 10.07 -15.01
N TRP A 52 6.99 10.49 -15.13
CA TRP A 52 8.15 9.60 -15.12
C TRP A 52 8.56 9.29 -13.68
N PHE A 53 8.96 8.05 -13.45
CA PHE A 53 9.50 7.56 -12.20
C PHE A 53 10.79 6.79 -12.49
N ALA A 54 11.75 6.90 -11.58
CA ALA A 54 12.91 6.03 -11.53
C ALA A 54 12.84 5.26 -10.21
N VAL A 55 12.95 3.94 -10.27
CA VAL A 55 13.16 3.06 -9.11
C VAL A 55 14.61 2.62 -9.18
N ILE A 56 15.38 2.96 -8.16
CA ILE A 56 16.81 2.69 -8.10
C ILE A 56 17.03 1.71 -6.95
N ALA A 57 17.67 0.59 -7.24
CA ALA A 57 18.13 -0.37 -6.25
C ALA A 57 19.54 -0.01 -5.82
N TYR A 58 19.75 0.10 -4.52
CA TYR A 58 21.06 0.35 -3.91
C TYR A 58 21.51 -0.89 -3.16
N ASP A 59 22.81 -1.15 -3.22
CA ASP A 59 23.51 -2.00 -2.28
C ASP A 59 23.93 -1.13 -1.10
N ILE A 60 23.36 -1.43 0.06
CA ILE A 60 23.64 -0.74 1.33
C ILE A 60 23.78 -1.79 2.41
N LEU A 61 24.63 -1.52 3.39
CA LEU A 61 24.60 -2.26 4.64
C LEU A 61 23.23 -2.01 5.28
N ALA A 62 22.52 -3.10 5.59
CA ALA A 62 21.25 -3.00 6.29
C ALA A 62 21.52 -2.41 7.68
N PRO A 63 20.72 -1.42 8.13
CA PRO A 63 20.85 -0.94 9.49
C PRO A 63 20.53 -2.09 10.45
N GLU A 64 21.41 -2.30 11.43
CA GLU A 64 21.19 -3.29 12.48
C GLU A 64 19.93 -2.89 13.28
N GLN A 65 19.00 -3.83 13.42
CA GLN A 65 17.85 -3.67 14.32
C GLN A 65 18.27 -4.27 15.66
N VAL A 66 18.47 -3.40 16.67
CA VAL A 66 18.78 -3.88 18.02
C VAL A 66 17.55 -4.57 18.58
N ASP A 67 17.70 -5.83 18.99
CA ASP A 67 16.64 -6.53 19.70
C ASP A 67 16.45 -5.88 21.07
N ASN A 68 15.30 -5.25 21.25
CA ASN A 68 14.92 -4.60 22.50
C ASN A 68 14.05 -5.51 23.39
N GLY A 69 13.85 -6.77 22.98
CA GLY A 69 13.04 -7.78 23.68
C GLY A 69 11.54 -7.49 23.70
N ARG A 70 11.07 -6.42 23.03
CA ARG A 70 9.65 -6.03 23.04
C ARG A 70 8.92 -6.63 21.87
N GLU A 71 7.74 -7.16 22.17
CA GLU A 71 6.85 -7.82 21.21
C GLU A 71 5.49 -7.13 21.14
N ILE A 72 4.87 -7.13 19.97
CA ILE A 72 3.52 -6.59 19.79
C ILE A 72 2.70 -7.38 18.78
N GLY A 73 1.48 -7.72 19.18
CA GLY A 73 0.46 -8.24 18.28
C GLY A 73 -0.28 -7.09 17.61
N VAL A 74 -0.52 -7.21 16.30
CA VAL A 74 -1.25 -6.21 15.51
C VAL A 74 -2.49 -6.85 14.91
N ASP A 75 -3.66 -6.42 15.39
CA ASP A 75 -4.96 -6.79 14.84
C ASP A 75 -5.37 -5.82 13.72
N MET A 76 -5.62 -6.38 12.54
CA MET A 76 -5.97 -5.66 11.33
C MET A 76 -7.49 -5.65 11.11
N ASN A 77 -8.21 -4.83 11.87
CA ASN A 77 -9.65 -4.67 11.69
C ASN A 77 -10.00 -3.70 10.53
N VAL A 78 -11.26 -3.73 10.07
CA VAL A 78 -11.75 -2.89 8.96
C VAL A 78 -11.90 -1.42 9.34
N VAL A 79 -12.10 -1.15 10.63
CA VAL A 79 -12.28 0.21 11.17
C VAL A 79 -10.94 0.80 11.59
N GLN A 80 -10.21 0.11 12.46
CA GLN A 80 -8.95 0.53 13.07
C GLN A 80 -7.95 -0.63 13.06
N VAL A 81 -6.67 -0.28 13.17
CA VAL A 81 -5.63 -1.27 13.50
C VAL A 81 -5.45 -1.17 15.00
N ALA A 82 -5.60 -2.28 15.70
CA ALA A 82 -5.38 -2.36 17.14
C ALA A 82 -4.07 -3.08 17.40
N THR A 83 -3.49 -2.82 18.56
CA THR A 83 -2.24 -3.42 18.99
C THR A 83 -2.38 -3.99 20.39
N SER A 84 -1.55 -4.97 20.75
CA SER A 84 -1.66 -5.68 22.03
C SER A 84 -1.37 -4.81 23.26
N ASN A 85 -0.77 -3.62 23.08
CA ASN A 85 -0.60 -2.62 24.15
C ASN A 85 -1.79 -1.64 24.25
N HIS A 86 -2.94 -2.00 23.68
CA HIS A 86 -4.17 -1.22 23.64
C HIS A 86 -4.10 0.07 22.82
N GLU A 87 -3.05 0.28 22.01
CA GLU A 87 -3.02 1.41 21.10
C GLU A 87 -3.91 1.16 19.87
N LEU A 88 -4.78 2.14 19.59
CA LEU A 88 -5.56 2.19 18.37
C LEU A 88 -4.84 3.05 17.35
N ILE A 89 -4.12 2.40 16.44
CA ILE A 89 -3.51 3.06 15.30
C ILE A 89 -4.63 3.38 14.33
N CYS A 90 -5.08 4.63 14.41
CA CYS A 90 -5.96 5.20 13.42
C CYS A 90 -5.36 4.94 12.05
N SER A 91 -6.18 4.37 11.16
CA SER A 91 -5.74 3.93 9.84
C SER A 91 -5.51 5.11 8.87
N GLY A 92 -4.88 6.19 9.36
CA GLY A 92 -4.66 7.46 8.65
C GLY A 92 -5.99 8.17 8.44
N ARG A 93 -6.90 7.98 9.40
CA ARG A 93 -8.33 8.20 9.23
C ARG A 93 -8.91 8.89 10.46
N ASP A 94 -8.32 10.02 10.85
CA ASP A 94 -9.13 11.04 11.51
C ASP A 94 -10.38 11.34 10.65
N GLU A 95 -11.43 11.88 11.26
CA GLU A 95 -12.71 12.08 10.57
C GLU A 95 -12.55 12.92 9.28
N LEU A 96 -11.66 13.91 9.33
CA LEU A 96 -11.35 14.79 8.22
C LEU A 96 -10.72 14.04 7.03
N GLU A 97 -9.74 13.19 7.28
CA GLU A 97 -9.05 12.41 6.25
C GLU A 97 -9.96 11.32 5.68
N ARG A 98 -10.86 10.74 6.51
CA ARG A 98 -11.96 9.89 6.02
C ARG A 98 -12.86 10.66 5.05
N ALA A 99 -13.30 11.86 5.39
CA ALA A 99 -14.11 12.70 4.51
C ALA A 99 -13.36 13.02 3.20
N ARG A 100 -12.09 13.40 3.27
CA ARG A 100 -11.24 13.67 2.09
C ARG A 100 -11.10 12.45 1.18
N LEU A 101 -10.86 11.26 1.74
CA LEU A 101 -10.78 10.01 0.97
C LEU A 101 -12.13 9.65 0.34
N ARG A 102 -13.24 9.85 1.04
CA ARG A 102 -14.61 9.68 0.47
C ARG A 102 -14.83 10.59 -0.73
N LEU A 103 -14.46 11.88 -0.63
CA LEU A 103 -14.56 12.83 -1.75
C LEU A 103 -13.68 12.40 -2.94
N LEU A 104 -12.46 11.90 -2.69
CA LEU A 104 -11.61 11.36 -3.74
C LEU A 104 -12.21 10.10 -4.38
N ALA A 105 -12.84 9.21 -3.61
CA ALA A 105 -13.51 8.02 -4.12
C ALA A 105 -14.71 8.38 -5.00
N ILE A 106 -15.52 9.38 -4.61
CA ILE A 106 -16.61 9.91 -5.43
C ILE A 106 -16.08 10.48 -6.75
N LYS A 107 -15.03 11.31 -6.69
CA LYS A 107 -14.36 11.84 -7.89
C LYS A 107 -13.80 10.73 -8.77
N ARG A 108 -13.20 9.68 -8.19
CA ARG A 108 -12.69 8.51 -8.92
C ARG A 108 -13.82 7.82 -9.69
N ARG A 109 -14.95 7.54 -9.03
CA ARG A 109 -16.12 6.90 -9.64
C ARG A 109 -16.69 7.75 -10.79
N ARG A 110 -16.81 9.06 -10.60
CA ARG A 110 -17.25 10.00 -11.65
C ARG A 110 -16.33 9.92 -12.88
N TYR A 111 -15.02 9.96 -12.68
CA TYR A 111 -14.06 9.88 -13.80
C TYR A 111 -14.00 8.50 -14.46
N GLN A 112 -14.21 7.41 -13.72
CA GLN A 112 -14.36 6.07 -14.31
C GLN A 112 -15.55 6.02 -15.27
N ARG A 113 -16.73 6.53 -14.85
CA ARG A 113 -17.91 6.63 -15.73
C ARG A 113 -17.65 7.49 -16.97
N GLN A 114 -16.97 8.63 -16.82
CA GLN A 114 -16.60 9.48 -17.96
C GLN A 114 -15.65 8.79 -18.95
N VAL A 115 -14.71 7.97 -18.48
CA VAL A 115 -13.81 7.22 -19.36
C VAL A 115 -14.56 6.13 -20.11
N ALA A 116 -15.51 5.45 -19.46
CA ALA A 116 -16.31 4.38 -20.04
C ALA A 116 -17.26 4.90 -21.13
N ARG A 117 -17.92 6.04 -20.89
CA ARG A 117 -18.90 6.63 -21.83
C ARG A 117 -18.29 7.38 -23.01
N ARG A 118 -16.98 7.66 -23.00
CA ARG A 118 -16.34 8.45 -24.07
C ARG A 118 -15.76 7.54 -25.14
N GLN A 119 -15.88 7.97 -26.40
CA GLN A 119 -15.35 7.27 -27.57
C GLN A 119 -13.87 6.91 -27.40
N LEU A 120 -13.54 5.67 -27.75
CA LEU A 120 -12.17 5.15 -27.83
C LEU A 120 -11.31 6.07 -28.73
N GLY A 121 -10.02 6.23 -28.41
CA GLY A 121 -9.11 7.13 -29.15
C GLY A 121 -9.29 8.65 -28.90
N SER A 122 -10.53 9.12 -28.65
CA SER A 122 -10.83 10.56 -28.61
C SER A 122 -9.99 11.38 -27.62
N ASN A 123 -9.72 12.65 -27.99
CA ASN A 123 -9.05 13.62 -27.12
C ASN A 123 -9.79 13.83 -25.79
N ARG A 124 -11.14 13.80 -25.85
CA ARG A 124 -12.02 13.88 -24.67
C ARG A 124 -11.79 12.67 -23.74
N ARG A 125 -11.70 11.44 -24.25
CA ARG A 125 -11.40 10.25 -23.43
C ARG A 125 -9.99 10.33 -22.83
N ARG A 126 -9.00 10.80 -23.58
CA ARG A 126 -7.62 11.00 -23.10
C ARG A 126 -7.57 11.99 -21.93
N LYS A 127 -8.30 13.11 -22.01
CA LYS A 127 -8.47 14.07 -20.89
C LYS A 127 -9.11 13.40 -19.66
N ALA A 128 -10.16 12.59 -19.84
CA ALA A 128 -10.81 11.88 -18.73
C ALA A 128 -9.89 10.83 -18.07
N LYS A 129 -9.14 10.05 -18.85
CA LYS A 129 -8.14 9.10 -18.34
C LYS A 129 -7.06 9.80 -17.50
N ARG A 130 -6.58 10.98 -17.93
CA ARG A 130 -5.64 11.79 -17.15
C ARG A 130 -6.21 12.22 -15.79
N ARG A 131 -7.48 12.67 -15.74
CA ARG A 131 -8.17 13.03 -14.49
C ARG A 131 -8.33 11.83 -13.56
N LEU A 132 -8.76 10.69 -14.10
CA LEU A 132 -8.86 9.43 -13.35
C LEU A 132 -7.51 8.99 -12.76
N ALA A 133 -6.44 9.05 -13.56
CA ALA A 133 -5.09 8.72 -13.13
C ALA A 133 -4.61 9.64 -12.01
N LYS A 134 -4.89 10.95 -12.08
CA LYS A 134 -4.52 11.93 -11.03
C LYS A 134 -5.19 11.60 -9.69
N VAL A 135 -6.49 11.32 -9.68
CA VAL A 135 -7.22 10.97 -8.46
C VAL A 135 -6.78 9.61 -7.91
N SER A 136 -6.65 8.60 -8.77
CA SER A 136 -6.20 7.26 -8.36
C SER A 136 -4.81 7.29 -7.72
N ARG A 137 -3.89 8.08 -8.29
CA ARG A 137 -2.56 8.31 -7.70
C ARG A 137 -2.64 8.95 -6.32
N ARG A 138 -3.50 9.97 -6.13
CA ARG A 138 -3.66 10.62 -4.82
C ARG A 138 -4.15 9.65 -3.74
N ILE A 139 -5.13 8.80 -4.07
CA ILE A 139 -5.63 7.77 -3.14
C ILE A 139 -4.52 6.78 -2.81
N CYS A 140 -3.80 6.27 -3.81
CA CYS A 140 -2.69 5.35 -3.61
C CYS A 140 -1.58 5.95 -2.72
N HIS A 141 -1.20 7.22 -2.97
CA HIS A 141 -0.19 7.88 -2.14
C HIS A 141 -0.64 8.05 -0.69
N LYS A 142 -1.91 8.39 -0.45
CA LYS A 142 -2.45 8.52 0.92
C LYS A 142 -2.42 7.19 1.67
N ARG A 143 -2.83 6.10 1.02
CA ARG A 143 -2.78 4.74 1.61
C ARG A 143 -1.35 4.29 1.90
N ASN A 144 -0.45 4.44 0.93
CA ASN A 144 0.94 4.06 1.11
C ASN A 144 1.60 4.87 2.23
N ARG A 145 1.35 6.18 2.29
CA ARG A 145 1.87 7.04 3.35
C ARG A 145 1.40 6.54 4.72
N TRP A 146 0.10 6.31 4.87
CA TRP A 146 -0.41 5.77 6.11
C TRP A 146 0.25 4.45 6.50
N ALA A 147 0.35 3.48 5.58
CA ALA A 147 0.97 2.19 5.87
C ALA A 147 2.44 2.34 6.31
N HIS A 148 3.19 3.26 5.69
CA HIS A 148 4.54 3.58 6.12
C HIS A 148 4.58 4.22 7.51
N ASP A 149 3.70 5.19 7.78
CA ASP A 149 3.67 5.92 9.05
C ASP A 149 3.27 4.97 10.20
N ALA A 150 2.22 4.17 10.02
CA ALA A 150 1.79 3.15 10.97
C ALA A 150 2.86 2.08 11.22
N ALA A 151 3.47 1.52 10.16
CA ALA A 151 4.53 0.53 10.35
C ALA A 151 5.79 1.13 10.99
N ARG A 152 6.11 2.41 10.73
CA ARG A 152 7.21 3.10 11.39
C ARG A 152 6.95 3.25 12.88
N HIS A 153 5.72 3.59 13.23
CA HIS A 153 5.30 3.76 14.62
C HIS A 153 5.45 2.46 15.40
N VAL A 154 4.86 1.37 14.91
CA VAL A 154 4.94 0.04 15.55
C VAL A 154 6.39 -0.47 15.64
N ALA A 155 7.10 -0.52 14.53
CA ALA A 155 8.47 -1.05 14.48
C ALA A 155 9.48 -0.15 15.21
N GLY A 156 9.16 1.13 15.43
CA GLY A 156 10.01 2.02 16.23
C GLY A 156 9.95 1.75 17.72
N GLN A 157 8.91 1.05 18.19
CA GLN A 157 8.69 0.79 19.62
C GLN A 157 9.05 -0.65 20.02
N THR A 158 9.15 -1.56 19.04
CA THR A 158 9.17 -3.02 19.24
C THR A 158 10.08 -3.69 18.23
N HIS A 159 10.74 -4.77 18.64
CA HIS A 159 11.57 -5.57 17.75
C HIS A 159 10.74 -6.64 17.02
N THR A 160 9.93 -7.39 17.78
CA THR A 160 9.09 -8.46 17.26
C THR A 160 7.67 -7.98 17.02
N VAL A 161 7.17 -8.16 15.79
CA VAL A 161 5.79 -7.82 15.42
C VAL A 161 5.07 -9.05 14.90
N ALA A 162 3.98 -9.44 15.57
CA ALA A 162 3.10 -10.52 15.13
C ALA A 162 1.84 -9.95 14.48
N VAL A 163 1.47 -10.48 13.31
CA VAL A 163 0.22 -10.12 12.59
C VAL A 163 -0.52 -11.36 12.12
N GLU A 164 -1.84 -11.27 12.03
CA GLU A 164 -2.65 -12.32 11.40
C GLU A 164 -2.32 -12.51 9.91
N ASP A 165 -2.17 -13.76 9.46
CA ASP A 165 -2.09 -14.09 8.02
C ASP A 165 -3.47 -14.09 7.37
N LEU A 166 -4.08 -12.91 7.33
CA LEU A 166 -5.34 -12.71 6.63
C LEU A 166 -5.16 -12.99 5.13
N ARG A 167 -5.94 -13.93 4.60
CA ARG A 167 -6.03 -14.22 3.16
C ARG A 167 -6.82 -13.14 2.42
N VAL A 168 -6.35 -11.90 2.45
CA VAL A 168 -7.04 -10.69 1.96
C VAL A 168 -7.55 -10.85 0.51
N LYS A 169 -6.77 -11.48 -0.36
CA LYS A 169 -7.16 -11.75 -1.75
C LYS A 169 -8.42 -12.63 -1.84
N GLN A 170 -8.52 -13.65 -0.99
CA GLN A 170 -9.68 -14.54 -0.91
C GLN A 170 -10.85 -13.80 -0.25
N MET A 171 -10.60 -13.05 0.83
CA MET A 171 -11.61 -12.26 1.52
C MET A 171 -12.23 -11.19 0.61
N ALA A 172 -11.47 -10.59 -0.30
CA ALA A 172 -11.95 -9.57 -1.23
C ALA A 172 -12.46 -10.15 -2.57
N LYS A 173 -12.59 -11.48 -2.70
CA LYS A 173 -13.10 -12.13 -3.92
C LYS A 173 -14.55 -11.70 -4.18
N SER A 174 -14.87 -11.48 -5.46
CA SER A 174 -16.23 -11.14 -5.89
C SER A 174 -17.17 -12.31 -5.64
N ALA A 175 -18.39 -12.02 -5.17
CA ALA A 175 -19.48 -13.00 -5.10
C ALA A 175 -20.39 -12.95 -6.33
N LYS A 176 -19.97 -12.35 -7.45
CA LYS A 176 -20.83 -12.17 -8.64
C LYS A 176 -21.28 -13.50 -9.29
N GLY A 177 -20.47 -14.56 -9.22
CA GLY A 177 -20.70 -15.80 -9.95
C GLY A 177 -20.48 -15.66 -11.47
N SER A 178 -20.91 -16.67 -12.23
CA SER A 178 -20.94 -16.67 -13.70
C SER A 178 -22.33 -16.26 -14.22
N VAL A 179 -22.52 -16.31 -15.54
CA VAL A 179 -23.84 -16.11 -16.16
C VAL A 179 -24.75 -17.30 -15.84
N ASP A 180 -24.21 -18.52 -15.93
CA ASP A 180 -24.96 -19.77 -15.70
C ASP A 180 -25.24 -20.02 -14.21
N VAL A 181 -24.35 -19.56 -13.33
CA VAL A 181 -24.50 -19.67 -11.87
C VAL A 181 -24.29 -18.30 -11.24
N PRO A 182 -25.35 -17.46 -11.18
CA PRO A 182 -25.30 -16.15 -10.54
C PRO A 182 -25.03 -16.29 -9.04
N GLY A 183 -24.13 -15.45 -8.53
CA GLY A 183 -23.81 -15.49 -7.10
C GLY A 183 -24.83 -14.73 -6.24
N ARG A 184 -24.87 -15.06 -4.95
CA ARG A 184 -25.80 -14.48 -3.96
C ARG A 184 -25.16 -13.33 -3.18
N HIS A 185 -25.99 -12.45 -2.63
CA HIS A 185 -25.57 -11.30 -1.79
C HIS A 185 -24.48 -10.40 -2.41
N VAL A 186 -24.42 -10.32 -3.75
CA VAL A 186 -23.36 -9.64 -4.50
C VAL A 186 -23.17 -8.18 -4.04
N LYS A 187 -24.27 -7.45 -3.81
CA LYS A 187 -24.23 -6.04 -3.38
C LYS A 187 -23.62 -5.89 -1.98
N LYS A 188 -24.03 -6.72 -1.01
CA LYS A 188 -23.49 -6.74 0.36
C LYS A 188 -22.00 -7.08 0.33
N LYS A 189 -21.63 -8.14 -0.40
CA LYS A 189 -20.23 -8.56 -0.55
C LYS A 189 -19.38 -7.49 -1.24
N ALA A 190 -19.88 -6.85 -2.29
CA ALA A 190 -19.16 -5.76 -2.95
C ALA A 190 -18.94 -4.56 -2.01
N GLY A 191 -19.90 -4.28 -1.13
CA GLY A 191 -19.77 -3.29 -0.06
C GLY A 191 -18.62 -3.64 0.91
N LEU A 192 -18.61 -4.87 1.42
CA LEU A 192 -17.57 -5.38 2.32
C LEU A 192 -16.18 -5.38 1.65
N ASN A 193 -16.09 -5.92 0.43
CA ASN A 193 -14.83 -5.97 -0.33
C ASN A 193 -14.25 -4.57 -0.54
N ARG A 194 -15.11 -3.57 -0.77
CA ARG A 194 -14.64 -2.18 -0.88
C ARG A 194 -14.01 -1.70 0.42
N VAL A 195 -14.60 -2.00 1.57
CA VAL A 195 -14.03 -1.61 2.88
C VAL A 195 -12.70 -2.31 3.13
N ILE A 196 -12.62 -3.63 2.91
CA ILE A 196 -11.38 -4.41 3.03
C ILE A 196 -10.28 -3.89 2.11
N LEU A 197 -10.60 -3.55 0.85
CA LEU A 197 -9.60 -3.00 -0.07
C LEU A 197 -9.22 -1.55 0.24
N ASP A 198 -10.06 -0.85 1.00
CA ASP A 198 -9.82 0.52 1.42
C ASP A 198 -8.98 0.59 2.72
N THR A 199 -8.95 -0.48 3.54
CA THR A 199 -8.12 -0.54 4.77
C THR A 199 -6.64 -0.68 4.48
N GLY A 200 -6.27 -1.37 3.40
CA GLY A 200 -4.86 -1.49 2.99
C GLY A 200 -4.05 -2.46 3.84
N TRP A 201 -4.68 -3.46 4.46
CA TRP A 201 -4.02 -4.49 5.29
C TRP A 201 -2.76 -5.08 4.63
N SER A 202 -2.86 -5.49 3.35
CA SER A 202 -1.70 -6.05 2.65
C SER A 202 -0.54 -5.06 2.53
N GLN A 203 -0.82 -3.77 2.40
CA GLN A 203 0.23 -2.74 2.35
C GLN A 203 0.89 -2.57 3.71
N LEU A 204 0.10 -2.48 4.79
CA LEU A 204 0.62 -2.38 6.14
C LEU A 204 1.49 -3.60 6.49
N ARG A 205 1.00 -4.81 6.20
CA ARG A 205 1.75 -6.06 6.37
C ARG A 205 3.10 -6.04 5.67
N THR A 206 3.14 -5.61 4.41
CA THR A 206 4.40 -5.46 3.67
C THR A 206 5.33 -4.43 4.32
N MET A 207 4.79 -3.33 4.86
CA MET A 207 5.62 -2.32 5.52
C MET A 207 6.13 -2.77 6.88
N LEU A 208 5.36 -3.56 7.64
CA LEU A 208 5.79 -4.16 8.90
C LEU A 208 6.88 -5.20 8.65
N ALA A 209 6.69 -6.11 7.70
CA ALA A 209 7.69 -7.10 7.32
C ALA A 209 9.03 -6.48 6.87
N TYR A 210 8.98 -5.28 6.32
CA TYR A 210 10.17 -4.53 5.89
C TYR A 210 10.83 -3.74 7.04
N LYS A 211 10.10 -3.37 8.10
CA LYS A 211 10.57 -2.44 9.14
C LYS A 211 10.80 -3.05 10.51
N ALA A 212 10.07 -4.11 10.86
CA ALA A 212 10.28 -4.82 12.11
C ALA A 212 11.60 -5.60 12.05
N GLY A 213 12.27 -5.74 13.19
CA GLY A 213 13.48 -6.58 13.27
C GLY A 213 13.13 -8.06 13.14
N ASN A 214 12.06 -8.49 13.81
CA ASN A 214 11.45 -9.81 13.64
C ASN A 214 9.96 -9.67 13.29
N PHE A 215 9.50 -10.39 12.27
CA PHE A 215 8.13 -10.30 11.78
C PHE A 215 7.50 -11.68 11.66
N ILE A 216 6.42 -11.89 12.41
CA ILE A 216 5.76 -13.19 12.56
C ILE A 216 4.34 -13.09 11.99
N GLN A 217 3.96 -14.12 11.24
CA GLN A 217 2.58 -14.30 10.78
C GLN A 217 1.92 -15.43 11.55
N VAL A 218 0.76 -15.17 12.13
CA VAL A 218 0.00 -16.14 12.92
C VAL A 218 -1.27 -16.58 12.20
N ASP A 219 -1.73 -17.81 12.45
CA ASP A 219 -3.00 -18.29 11.92
C ASP A 219 -4.15 -17.45 12.49
N PRO A 220 -4.99 -16.81 11.65
CA PRO A 220 -6.14 -16.03 12.12
C PRO A 220 -7.31 -16.87 12.67
N ARG A 221 -7.22 -18.20 12.67
CA ARG A 221 -8.30 -19.06 13.19
C ARG A 221 -8.48 -18.83 14.69
N TYR A 222 -9.73 -18.54 15.07
CA TYR A 222 -10.18 -18.35 16.44
C TYR A 222 -9.53 -17.21 17.21
N THR A 223 -8.61 -16.43 16.62
CA THR A 223 -7.96 -15.28 17.28
C THR A 223 -8.98 -14.24 17.76
N SER A 224 -10.04 -14.02 16.98
CA SER A 224 -11.12 -13.10 17.31
C SER A 224 -12.28 -13.73 18.12
N GLN A 225 -12.22 -15.03 18.41
CA GLN A 225 -13.26 -15.79 19.14
C GLN A 225 -12.76 -16.29 20.49
N THR A 226 -11.44 -16.37 20.66
CA THR A 226 -10.79 -16.85 21.87
C THR A 226 -10.58 -15.69 22.83
N CYS A 227 -11.14 -15.78 24.03
CA CYS A 227 -10.87 -14.81 25.08
C CYS A 227 -9.40 -14.89 25.49
N HIS A 228 -8.67 -13.77 25.44
CA HIS A 228 -7.26 -13.72 25.83
C HIS A 228 -7.04 -13.97 27.33
N VAL A 229 -8.08 -13.81 28.17
CA VAL A 229 -8.01 -14.02 29.62
C VAL A 229 -8.28 -15.49 29.97
N CYS A 230 -9.35 -16.09 29.44
CA CYS A 230 -9.81 -17.40 29.87
C CYS A 230 -9.69 -18.53 28.82
N GLY A 231 -9.25 -18.22 27.60
CA GLY A 231 -9.09 -19.21 26.53
C GLY A 231 -10.41 -19.75 25.96
N HIS A 232 -11.57 -19.29 26.45
CA HIS A 232 -12.86 -19.71 25.92
C HIS A 232 -13.03 -19.25 24.47
N VAL A 233 -13.42 -20.18 23.59
CA VAL A 233 -13.72 -19.92 22.18
C VAL A 233 -15.23 -19.80 22.02
N ASP A 234 -15.71 -18.60 21.70
CA ASP A 234 -17.12 -18.36 21.41
C ASP A 234 -17.55 -19.15 20.15
N PRO A 235 -18.51 -20.08 20.23
CA PRO A 235 -18.94 -20.91 19.11
C PRO A 235 -19.65 -20.15 17.97
N LYS A 236 -20.10 -18.91 18.20
CA LYS A 236 -21.10 -18.16 17.40
C LYS A 236 -22.51 -18.74 17.35
#